data_AF-A0A0M3JPV8-F1
#
_entry.id   AF-A0A0M3JPV8-F1
#
_cell.length_a   1.000
_cell.length_b   1.000
_cell.length_c   1.000
_cell.angle_alpha   90.00
_cell.angle_beta   90.00
_cell.angle_gamma   90.00
#
_symmetry.space_group_name_H-M   'P 1'
#
loop_
_entity.id
_entity.type
_entity.pdbx_description
1 polymer ?
#
loop_
_entity_poly.entity_id
_entity_poly.type
_entity_poly.pdbx_seq_one_letter_code
_entity_poly.pdbx_strand_id
1 'polypeptide(L)' 'LTRNIVNGFGVTGVEGAFRRSCETTMRVLRENEAVLHTVLQTFVHDPLLEWMHSEVRAQQLKQVC' A
#
# COMPACT_ATOMS: atom_id res chain seq x y z
N LEU A 1 7.33 8.21 2.82
CA LEU A 1 8.55 7.39 3.00
C LEU A 1 9.48 8.14 3.94
N THR A 2 9.83 7.56 5.09
CA THR A 2 10.63 8.26 6.11
C THR A 2 12.12 8.24 5.75
N ARG A 3 12.90 9.13 6.39
CA ARG A 3 14.36 9.22 6.16
C ARG A 3 15.07 7.90 6.44
N ASN A 4 14.66 7.15 7.46
CA ASN A 4 15.27 5.85 7.80
C ASN A 4 15.14 4.84 6.66
N ILE A 5 13.98 4.79 5.98
CA ILE A 5 13.78 3.88 4.85
C ILE A 5 14.56 4.37 3.63
N VAL A 6 14.52 5.68 3.33
CA VAL A 6 15.25 6.26 2.20
C VAL A 6 16.76 6.02 2.32
N ASN A 7 17.31 6.16 3.53
CA ASN A 7 18.72 5.89 3.81
C ASN A 7 19.08 4.41 3.57
N GLY A 8 18.14 3.49 3.75
CA GLY A 8 18.32 2.06 3.48
C GLY A 8 18.52 1.73 1.99
N PHE A 9 18.20 2.64 1.07
CA PHE A 9 18.41 2.44 -0.37
C PHE A 9 19.83 2.79 -0.84
N GLY A 10 20.72 3.15 0.08
CA GLY A 10 22.11 3.47 -0.20
C GLY A 10 22.26 4.81 -0.92
N VAL A 11 23.39 4.97 -1.61
CA VAL A 11 23.84 6.26 -2.18
C VAL A 11 22.89 6.83 -3.23
N THR A 12 22.13 5.98 -3.91
CA THR A 12 21.18 6.41 -4.94
C THR A 12 19.84 6.89 -4.38
N GLY A 13 19.60 6.68 -3.07
CA GLY A 13 18.32 6.99 -2.44
C GLY A 13 17.14 6.39 -3.22
N VAL A 14 16.09 7.18 -3.42
CA VAL A 14 14.88 6.76 -4.15
C VAL A 14 15.06 6.69 -5.67
N GLU A 15 16.03 7.40 -6.24
CA GLU A 15 16.23 7.54 -7.70
C GLU A 15 16.83 6.28 -8.35
N GLY A 16 17.34 5.34 -7.53
CA GLY A 16 17.97 4.11 -8.00
C GLY A 16 16.97 3.02 -8.37
N ALA A 17 17.20 1.82 -7.82
CA ALA A 17 16.35 0.66 -8.10
C ALA A 17 14.89 0.89 -7.65
N PHE A 18 14.67 1.63 -6.56
CA PHE A 18 13.34 1.89 -6.02
C PHE A 18 12.41 2.55 -7.05
N ARG A 19 12.78 3.71 -7.61
CA ARG A 19 11.96 4.41 -8.61
C ARG A 19 11.63 3.53 -9.82
N ARG A 20 12.64 2.89 -10.43
CA ARG A 20 12.45 2.06 -11.63
C ARG A 20 11.51 0.87 -11.38
N SER A 21 11.66 0.22 -10.22
CA SER A 21 10.76 -0.85 -9.80
C SER A 21 9.33 -0.34 -9.60
N CYS A 22 9.15 0.81 -8.94
CA CYS A 22 7.83 1.42 -8.75
C CYS A 22 7.17 1.80 -10.09
N GLU A 23 7.92 2.40 -11.02
CA GLU A 23 7.42 2.74 -12.35
C GLU A 23 6.99 1.50 -13.13
N THR A 24 7.80 0.44 -13.10
CA THR A 24 7.47 -0.83 -13.75
C THR A 24 6.22 -1.46 -13.15
N THR A 25 6.14 -1.54 -11.82
CA THR A 25 4.97 -2.06 -11.11
C THR A 25 3.72 -1.24 -11.44
N MET A 26 3.80 0.09 -11.38
CA MET A 26 2.66 0.97 -11.69
C MET A 26 2.20 0.84 -13.14
N ARG A 27 3.12 0.66 -14.08
CA ARG A 27 2.78 0.37 -15.48
C ARG A 27 2.00 -0.94 -15.59
N VAL A 28 2.51 -2.03 -15.03
CA VAL A 28 1.84 -3.35 -15.09
C VAL A 28 0.46 -3.30 -14.43
N LEU A 29 0.33 -2.65 -13.27
CA LEU A 29 -0.96 -2.52 -12.59
C LEU A 29 -1.98 -1.73 -13.44
N ARG A 30 -1.56 -0.64 -14.09
CA ARG A 30 -2.43 0.16 -14.96
C ARG A 30 -2.81 -0.59 -16.25
N GLU A 31 -1.87 -1.32 -16.85
CA GLU A 31 -2.14 -2.17 -18.02
C GLU A 31 -3.14 -3.29 -17.71
N ASN A 32 -3.23 -3.73 -16.45
CA ASN A 32 -4.12 -4.81 -15.99
C ASN A 32 -5.25 -4.29 -15.08
N GLU A 33 -5.68 -3.05 -15.26
CA GLU A 33 -6.72 -2.40 -14.44
C GLU A 33 -8.00 -3.23 -14.34
N ALA A 34 -8.45 -3.83 -15.45
CA ALA A 34 -9.69 -4.62 -15.47
C ALA A 34 -9.65 -5.79 -14.48
N VAL A 35 -8.49 -6.46 -14.35
CA VAL A 35 -8.31 -7.58 -13.40
C VAL A 35 -8.37 -7.08 -11.97
N LEU A 36 -7.64 -5.99 -11.67
CA LEU A 36 -7.67 -5.36 -10.34
C LEU A 36 -9.08 -4.88 -9.98
N HIS A 37 -9.78 -4.24 -10.90
CA HIS A 37 -11.15 -3.78 -10.69
C HIS A 37 -12.09 -4.95 -10.40
N THR A 38 -11.97 -6.06 -11.13
CA THR A 38 -12.77 -7.27 -10.89
C THR A 38 -12.58 -7.82 -9.48
N VAL A 39 -11.32 -7.89 -9.02
CA VAL A 39 -10.99 -8.33 -7.66
C VAL A 39 -11.51 -7.34 -6.61
N LEU A 40 -11.41 -6.04 -6.85
CA LEU A 40 -11.91 -5.03 -5.90
C LEU A 40 -13.44 -5.04 -5.80
N GLN A 41 -14.16 -5.26 -6.91
CA GLN A 41 -15.61 -5.37 -6.90
C GLN A 41 -16.08 -6.47 -5.97
N THR A 42 -15.43 -7.64 -5.95
CA THR A 42 -15.84 -8.73 -5.06
C THR A 42 -15.76 -8.35 -3.58
N PHE A 43 -14.77 -7.54 -3.17
CA PHE A 43 -14.65 -7.08 -1.79
C PHE A 43 -15.65 -5.98 -1.42
N VAL A 44 -16.06 -5.16 -2.38
CA VAL A 44 -17.09 -4.13 -2.16
C VAL A 44 -18.47 -4.76 -1.94
N HIS A 45 -18.76 -5.85 -2.66
CA HIS A 45 -20.03 -6.56 -2.55
C HIS A 45 -20.06 -7.61 -1.42
N ASP A 46 -18.95 -7.82 -0.70
CA ASP A 46 -18.91 -8.74 0.44
C ASP A 46 -19.50 -8.07 1.70
N PRO A 47 -20.70 -8.47 2.16
CA PRO A 47 -21.36 -7.85 3.31
C PRO A 47 -20.67 -8.17 4.65
N LEU A 48 -19.74 -9.14 4.68
CA LEU A 48 -19.00 -9.52 5.89
C LEU A 48 -17.70 -8.74 6.04
N LEU A 49 -17.33 -7.92 5.06
CA LEU A 49 -16.08 -7.21 5.07
C LEU A 49 -16.23 -5.84 5.74
N GLU A 50 -15.76 -5.75 6.99
CA GLU A 50 -15.75 -4.52 7.77
C GLU A 50 -14.51 -3.65 7.45
N TRP A 51 -14.67 -2.68 6.54
CA TRP A 51 -13.59 -1.73 6.18
C TRP A 51 -13.24 -0.72 7.28
N MET A 52 -14.18 -0.46 8.19
CA MET A 52 -14.05 0.52 9.27
C MET A 52 -14.00 -0.18 10.63
N HIS A 53 -12.80 -0.41 11.16
CA HIS A 53 -12.63 -0.61 12.60
C HIS A 53 -11.91 0.59 13.18
N SER A 54 -12.67 1.65 13.49
CA SER A 54 -12.10 2.99 13.69
C SER A 54 -11.74 3.34 15.13
N GLU A 55 -12.17 2.61 16.16
CA GLU A 55 -11.99 3.11 17.53
C GLU A 55 -11.21 2.15 18.44
N VAL A 56 -11.58 0.87 18.48
CA VAL A 56 -10.95 -0.13 19.38
C VAL A 56 -9.47 -0.33 19.04
N ARG A 57 -9.13 -0.47 17.75
CA ARG A 57 -7.74 -0.60 17.26
C ARG A 57 -6.93 0.68 17.48
N ALA A 58 -7.56 1.84 17.29
CA ALA A 58 -6.92 3.13 17.50
C ALA A 58 -6.64 3.41 18.99
N GLN A 59 -7.49 2.92 19.90
CA GLN A 59 -7.28 3.00 21.35
C GLN A 59 -6.20 2.01 21.83
N GLN A 60 -6.14 0.80 21.30
CA GLN A 60 -5.09 -0.17 21.62
C GLN A 60 -3.69 0.35 21.27
N LEU A 61 -3.53 1.02 20.12
CA LEU A 61 -2.24 1.61 19.73
C LEU A 61 -1.80 2.77 20.63
N LYS A 62 -2.75 3.46 21.30
CA LYS A 62 -2.45 4.54 22.25
C LYS A 62 -2.06 4.04 23.65
N GLN A 63 -2.30 2.77 23.98
CA GLN A 63 -1.94 2.18 25.27
C GLN A 63 -0.51 1.60 25.29
N VAL A 64 0.13 1.48 24.13
CA VAL A 64 1.47 0.91 23.96
C VAL A 64 2.54 2.01 23.81
N CYS A 65 2.14 3.27 23.65
CA CYS A 65 3.02 4.44 23.71
C CYS A 65 2.99 5.09 25.09
#